data_AF-A0A6B3FL75-F1
#
_entry.id   AF-A0A6B3FL75-F1
#
_cell.length_a   1.000
_cell.length_b   1.000
_cell.length_c   1.000
_cell.angle_alpha   90.00
_cell.angle_beta   90.00
_cell.angle_gamma   90.00
#
_symmetry.space_group_name_H-M   'P 1'
#
loop_
_entity.id
_entity.type
_entity.pdbx_description
1 polymer ?
#
loop_
_entity_poly.entity_id
_entity_poly.type
_entity_poly.pdbx_seq_one_letter_code
_entity_poly.pdbx_strand_id
1 'polypeptide(L)' 'VYAIGNRDPFTGAYVLSRGLLGSAGGRPFVASPLLKQRFDLATGACLDDEEVSVPVFAVRAD' A
#
# COMPACT_ATOMS: atom_id res chain seq x y z
N VAL A 1 5.97 -3.63 -12.31
CA VAL A 1 5.40 -4.33 -11.12
C VAL A 1 5.80 -3.58 -9.86
N TYR A 2 5.05 -3.69 -8.77
CA TYR A 2 5.36 -3.07 -7.46
C TYR A 2 5.32 -4.14 -6.36
N ALA A 3 6.11 -3.97 -5.31
CA ALA A 3 6.08 -4.82 -4.13
C ALA A 3 6.19 -3.98 -2.85
N ILE A 4 5.23 -4.17 -1.94
CA ILE A 4 5.19 -3.53 -0.63
C ILE A 4 4.90 -4.57 0.46
N GLY A 5 5.14 -4.20 1.72
CA GLY A 5 4.80 -5.04 2.87
C GLY A 5 3.31 -5.41 2.89
N ASN A 6 2.98 -6.67 3.15
CA ASN A 6 1.59 -7.14 3.15
C ASN A 6 0.84 -6.87 4.47
N ARG A 7 1.55 -6.53 5.54
CA ARG A 7 0.97 -6.24 6.85
C ARG A 7 0.38 -4.83 6.85
N ASP A 8 -0.92 -4.75 7.09
CA ASP A 8 -1.59 -3.48 7.38
C ASP A 8 -1.09 -2.95 8.74
N PRO A 9 -0.47 -1.77 8.79
CA PRO A 9 0.08 -1.22 10.03
C PRO A 9 -0.99 -0.86 11.08
N PHE A 10 -2.22 -0.56 10.67
CA PHE A 10 -3.31 -0.16 11.58
C PHE A 10 -3.93 -1.34 12.32
N THR A 11 -4.04 -2.49 11.64
CA THR A 11 -4.70 -3.70 12.19
C THR A 11 -3.72 -4.80 12.54
N GLY A 12 -2.52 -4.76 11.97
CA GLY A 12 -1.51 -5.80 12.06
C GLY A 12 -1.78 -7.06 11.24
N ALA A 13 -2.86 -7.07 10.45
CA ALA A 13 -3.24 -8.21 9.62
C ALA A 13 -2.51 -8.21 8.26
N TYR A 14 -2.23 -9.39 7.71
CA TYR A 14 -1.58 -9.57 6.41
C TYR A 14 -2.58 -9.55 5.26
N VAL A 15 -3.13 -8.38 4.95
CA VAL A 15 -4.31 -8.23 4.08
C VAL A 15 -4.12 -7.27 2.89
N LEU A 16 -3.02 -6.54 2.79
CA LEU A 16 -2.85 -5.52 1.74
C LEU A 16 -2.85 -6.12 0.32
N SER A 17 -2.42 -7.37 0.15
CA SER A 17 -2.48 -8.10 -1.12
C SER A 17 -3.90 -8.36 -1.64
N ARG A 18 -4.92 -8.20 -0.79
CA ARG A 18 -6.35 -8.29 -1.14
C ARG A 18 -7.02 -6.92 -1.26
N GLY A 19 -6.26 -5.85 -1.13
CA GLY A 19 -6.75 -4.49 -1.19
C GLY A 19 -7.21 -4.09 -2.60
N LEU A 20 -8.11 -3.11 -2.65
CA LEU A 20 -8.56 -2.54 -3.92
C LEU A 20 -7.46 -1.63 -4.46
N LEU A 21 -7.10 -1.82 -5.73
CA LEU A 21 -6.18 -0.94 -6.44
C LEU A 21 -6.91 0.32 -6.93
N GLY A 22 -6.21 1.46 -6.90
CA GLY A 22 -6.74 2.73 -7.40
C GLY A 22 -5.63 3.71 -7.77
N SER A 23 -6.03 4.91 -8.16
CA SER A 23 -5.11 6.01 -8.45
C SER A 23 -5.62 7.31 -7.85
N ALA A 24 -4.73 8.10 -7.25
CA ALA A 24 -5.02 9.42 -6.70
C ALA A 24 -3.99 10.44 -7.20
N GLY A 25 -4.42 11.36 -8.07
CA GLY A 25 -3.52 12.33 -8.70
C GLY A 25 -2.41 11.65 -9.53
N GLY A 26 -2.71 10.52 -10.17
CA GLY A 26 -1.74 9.73 -10.94
C GLY A 26 -0.89 8.76 -10.12
N ARG A 27 -0.96 8.81 -8.78
CA ARG A 27 -0.22 7.88 -7.89
C ARG A 27 -1.00 6.58 -7.70
N PRO A 28 -0.47 5.42 -8.10
CA PRO A 28 -1.12 4.14 -7.90
C PRO A 28 -1.09 3.78 -6.41
N PHE A 29 -2.21 3.31 -5.87
CA PHE A 29 -2.31 2.90 -4.46
C PHE A 29 -3.06 1.57 -4.31
N VAL A 30 -2.92 0.96 -3.13
CA VAL A 30 -3.79 -0.11 -2.64
C VAL A 30 -4.51 0.33 -1.37
N ALA A 31 -5.83 0.17 -1.32
CA ALA A 31 -6.63 0.46 -0.13
C ALA A 31 -6.74 -0.80 0.76
N SER A 32 -6.42 -0.66 2.05
CA SER A 32 -6.58 -1.75 3.03
C SER A 32 -8.03 -2.29 2.98
N PRO A 33 -8.25 -3.61 2.86
CA PRO A 33 -9.58 -4.18 2.86
C PRO A 33 -10.39 -3.86 4.11
N LEU A 34 -9.71 -3.71 5.25
CA LEU A 34 -10.33 -3.60 6.58
C LEU A 34 -10.75 -2.17 6.89
N LEU A 35 -9.81 -1.23 6.81
CA LEU A 35 -10.01 0.14 7.28
C LEU A 35 -9.85 1.21 6.18
N LYS A 36 -9.63 0.78 4.93
CA LYS A 36 -9.61 1.60 3.71
C LYS A 36 -8.48 2.62 3.58
N GLN A 37 -7.51 2.67 4.49
CA GLN A 37 -6.32 3.49 4.30
C GLN A 37 -5.59 3.08 3.02
N ARG A 38 -5.15 4.09 2.27
CA ARG A 38 -4.57 3.94 0.95
C ARG A 38 -3.06 4.04 1.06
N PHE A 39 -2.37 3.01 0.58
CA PHE A 39 -0.91 2.96 0.56
C PHE A 39 -0.42 3.13 -0.87
N ASP A 40 0.42 4.15 -1.09
CA ASP A 40 1.07 4.40 -2.36
C ASP A 40 1.98 3.22 -2.73
N LEU A 41 1.79 2.65 -3.93
CA LEU A 41 2.53 1.46 -4.36
C LEU A 41 3.99 1.74 -4.72
N ALA A 42 4.34 3.00 -5.02
CA ALA A 42 5.69 3.41 -5.36
C ALA A 42 6.52 3.78 -4.12
N THR A 43 5.90 4.41 -3.13
CA THR A 43 6.62 4.94 -1.94
C THR A 43 6.29 4.21 -0.64
N GLY A 44 5.19 3.45 -0.58
CA GLY A 44 4.70 2.80 0.63
C GLY A 44 4.04 3.75 1.62
N ALA A 45 4.00 5.05 1.35
CA ALA A 45 3.40 6.05 2.22
C ALA A 45 1.87 5.85 2.29
N CYS A 46 1.30 6.00 3.49
CA CYS A 46 -0.13 6.10 3.66
C CYS A 46 -0.59 7.49 3.20
N LEU A 47 -1.58 7.54 2.29
CA LEU A 47 -2.13 8.79 1.77
C LEU A 47 -3.14 9.44 2.72
N ASP A 48 -3.50 8.74 3.79
CA ASP A 48 -4.49 9.17 4.78
C ASP A 48 -3.84 9.51 6.14
N ASP A 49 -2.55 9.19 6.32
CA ASP A 49 -1.77 9.46 7.52
C ASP A 49 -0.26 9.52 7.16
N GLU A 50 0.34 10.72 7.19
CA GLU A 50 1.72 10.94 6.73
C GLU A 50 2.78 10.30 7.65
N GLU A 51 2.42 9.91 8.87
CA GLU A 51 3.34 9.26 9.82
C GLU A 51 3.42 7.74 9.59
N VAL A 52 2.54 7.17 8.76
CA VAL A 52 2.42 5.73 8.54
C VAL A 52 2.90 5.33 7.15
N SER A 53 3.70 4.26 7.09
CA SER A 53 4.15 3.67 5.83
C SER A 53 4.32 2.17 5.94
N VAL A 54 4.42 1.51 4.79
CA VAL A 54 4.80 0.11 4.65
C VAL A 54 6.12 -0.01 3.89
N PRO A 55 6.93 -1.06 4.15
CA PRO A 55 8.20 -1.23 3.43
C PRO A 55 7.95 -1.44 1.93
N VAL A 56 8.86 -0.94 1.10
CA VAL A 56 8.85 -1.09 -0.36
C VAL A 56 10.07 -1.88 -0.80
N PHE A 57 9.91 -2.72 -1.82
CA PHE A 57 10.96 -3.60 -2.33
C PHE A 57 11.19 -3.39 -3.82
N ALA A 58 12.46 -3.37 -4.22
CA ALA A 58 12.84 -3.32 -5.64
C ALA A 58 12.43 -4.63 -6.35
N VAL A 59 11.89 -4.51 -7.55
CA VAL A 59 11.39 -5.62 -8.35
C VAL A 59 11.78 -5.47 -9.81
N ARG A 60 12.04 -6.60 -10.47
CA ARG A 60 12.26 -6.69 -11.92
C ARG A 60 11.25 -7.67 -12.50
N ALA A 61 10.70 -7.35 -13.67
CA ALA A 61 9.93 -8.28 -14.48
C ALA A 61 10.69 -8.45 -15.78
N ASP A 62 11.09 -9.68 -16.08
CA ASP A 62 11.73 -10.09 -17.33
C ASP A 62 10.68 -10.59 -18.33
#